data_AF-A0A9J7NBK7-F1
#
_entry.id   AF-A0A9J7NBK7-F1
#
_cell.length_a   1.000
_cell.length_b   1.000
_cell.length_c   1.000
_cell.angle_alpha   90.00
_cell.angle_beta   90.00
_cell.angle_gamma   90.00
#
_symmetry.space_group_name_H-M   'P 1'
#
loop_
_entity.id
_entity.type
_entity.pdbx_description
1 polymer ?
#
loop_
_entity_poly.entity_id
_entity_poly.type
_entity_poly.pdbx_seq_one_letter_code
_entity_poly.pdbx_strand_id
1 'polypeptide(L)'
;MMRAILLVWFATTLAYGLPNDILRDTGKVKCTCENLQAAVTDLEARLSQMETTVMTTQTLASLDHALGTELNPALSCLLIKQNNPSSQDGAYFLIGKDGTIYQTYCDMTTAGGGWTLVSSVHEDDLYGKCTAGDRWTSTRGNNINYPGGDGNWANVHTFGSMGSATTDDYKNPGYFSISASNVMLWHVPNNVPPKEYKTAAYLRYRTATGFLGDFGGNLYSLFKDHFPIAYGLGTYTHDNGPAIPIVYDLGNNTVMESLLPPNVVTYGEAVPGFVQFRVFTNTRSCTAVCPGVNYVGPNAEQVCIGGGGYWAEGLSQCGDYLWKAYSGYGTGIAWSANQLVTESVIMFFYR
;
A
#
# COMPACT_ATOMS: atom_id res chain seq x y z
N MET A 1 18.49 0.18 -24.78
CA MET A 1 18.18 -0.04 -26.21
C MET A 1 18.03 1.26 -27.03
N MET A 2 18.55 2.41 -26.58
CA MET A 2 18.49 3.70 -27.31
C MET A 2 19.87 4.23 -27.76
N ARG A 3 20.96 3.50 -27.47
CA ARG A 3 22.33 3.90 -27.84
C ARG A 3 22.78 3.41 -29.24
N ALA A 4 21.97 2.60 -29.94
CA ALA A 4 22.36 1.97 -31.21
C ALA A 4 21.69 2.57 -32.47
N ILE A 5 20.74 3.51 -32.33
CA ILE A 5 19.93 4.00 -33.47
C ILE A 5 20.41 5.37 -34.00
N LEU A 6 21.15 6.16 -33.21
CA LEU A 6 21.65 7.47 -33.66
C LEU A 6 22.89 7.41 -34.59
N LEU A 7 23.66 6.32 -34.55
CA LEU A 7 24.92 6.21 -35.31
C LEU A 7 24.74 5.87 -36.80
N VAL A 8 23.56 5.46 -37.24
CA VAL A 8 23.33 4.99 -38.63
C VAL A 8 22.80 6.10 -39.55
N TRP A 9 22.30 7.22 -39.02
CA TRP A 9 21.68 8.27 -39.82
C TRP A 9 22.65 9.36 -40.34
N PHE A 10 23.88 9.42 -39.84
CA PHE A 10 24.87 10.41 -40.29
C PHE A 10 25.77 9.92 -41.44
N ALA A 11 25.70 8.65 -41.83
CA ALA A 11 26.63 8.04 -42.79
C ALA A 11 26.12 7.99 -44.25
N THR A 12 24.92 8.46 -44.58
CA THR A 12 24.31 8.24 -45.91
C THR A 12 23.96 9.49 -46.72
N THR A 13 24.36 10.70 -46.31
CA THR A 13 24.05 11.93 -47.09
C THR A 13 25.24 12.61 -47.75
N LEU A 14 26.43 11.99 -47.76
CA LEU A 14 27.63 12.52 -48.43
C LEU A 14 28.00 11.73 -49.68
N ALA A 15 27.04 11.54 -50.59
CA ALA A 15 27.34 11.07 -51.93
C ALA A 15 26.23 11.50 -52.89
N TYR A 16 26.17 12.78 -53.30
CA TYR A 16 25.74 13.22 -54.65
C TYR A 16 26.11 14.70 -54.78
N GLY A 17 26.84 15.03 -55.85
CA GLY A 17 27.67 16.24 -55.95
C GLY A 17 26.96 17.53 -56.36
N LEU A 18 27.74 18.62 -56.37
CA LEU A 18 27.61 19.86 -57.15
C LEU A 18 28.95 20.66 -57.03
N PRO A 19 29.26 21.63 -57.91
CA PRO A 19 30.50 21.69 -58.68
C PRO A 19 31.61 22.56 -58.07
N ASN A 20 32.85 22.28 -58.51
CA ASN A 20 34.01 23.13 -58.33
C ASN A 20 33.74 24.54 -58.86
N ASP A 21 33.78 25.54 -57.99
CA ASP A 21 34.57 26.76 -58.22
C ASP A 21 34.66 27.61 -56.94
N ILE A 22 35.78 28.34 -56.84
CA ILE A 22 36.14 29.34 -55.83
C ILE A 22 36.80 28.78 -54.56
N LEU A 23 38.11 28.53 -54.68
CA LEU A 23 39.06 28.70 -53.59
C LEU A 23 39.06 30.18 -53.16
N ARG A 24 38.52 30.47 -51.98
CA ARG A 24 38.96 31.60 -51.16
C ARG A 24 39.55 31.07 -49.85
N ASP A 25 40.78 31.50 -49.65
CA ASP A 25 41.69 31.21 -48.56
C ASP A 25 41.07 31.48 -47.18
N THR A 26 40.71 30.40 -46.49
CA THR A 26 40.70 30.30 -45.03
C THR A 26 41.26 28.91 -44.70
N GLY A 27 42.29 28.84 -43.85
CA GLY A 27 43.15 27.67 -43.66
C GLY A 27 42.41 26.33 -43.56
N LYS A 28 42.66 25.42 -44.50
CA LYS A 28 42.12 24.06 -44.53
C LYS A 28 42.74 23.22 -43.42
N VAL A 29 42.04 23.08 -42.30
CA VAL A 29 42.29 21.99 -41.35
C VAL A 29 42.01 20.68 -42.09
N LYS A 30 43.05 19.87 -42.32
CA LYS A 30 42.93 18.55 -42.96
C LYS A 30 42.22 17.63 -41.96
N CYS A 31 40.95 17.30 -42.22
CA CYS A 31 40.19 16.40 -41.37
C CYS A 31 40.70 14.96 -41.59
N THR A 32 41.49 14.44 -40.66
CA THR A 32 41.98 13.05 -40.64
C THR A 32 41.12 12.21 -39.71
N CYS A 33 41.08 10.88 -39.89
CA CYS A 33 40.38 9.98 -38.96
C CYS A 33 40.87 10.14 -37.51
N GLU A 34 42.16 10.47 -37.31
CA GLU A 34 42.73 10.77 -36.01
C GLU A 34 42.14 12.03 -35.36
N ASN A 35 41.93 13.09 -36.15
CA ASN A 35 41.27 14.32 -35.67
C ASN A 35 39.80 14.06 -35.32
N LEU A 36 39.12 13.18 -36.05
CA LEU A 36 37.75 12.76 -35.75
C LEU A 36 37.68 11.94 -34.45
N GLN A 37 38.60 10.99 -34.27
CA GLN A 37 38.69 10.15 -33.07
C GLN A 37 38.96 11.00 -31.82
N ALA A 38 39.88 11.96 -31.91
CA ALA A 38 40.16 12.89 -30.83
C ALA A 38 38.94 13.74 -30.44
N ALA A 39 38.17 14.20 -31.43
CA ALA A 39 36.94 14.96 -31.19
C ALA A 39 35.85 14.11 -30.52
N VAL A 40 35.72 12.83 -30.90
CA VAL A 40 34.78 11.89 -30.26
C VAL A 40 35.15 11.66 -28.79
N THR A 41 36.44 11.41 -28.51
CA THR A 41 36.90 11.20 -27.13
C THR A 41 36.72 12.45 -26.24
N ASP A 42 36.91 13.67 -26.79
CA ASP A 42 36.63 14.92 -26.08
C ASP A 42 35.13 15.08 -25.77
N LEU A 43 34.26 14.76 -26.73
CA LEU A 43 32.81 14.80 -26.52
C LEU A 43 32.34 13.77 -25.48
N GLU A 44 32.91 12.56 -25.48
CA GLU A 44 32.63 11.53 -24.47
C GLU A 44 33.05 11.98 -23.07
N ALA A 45 34.23 12.61 -22.94
CA ALA A 45 34.70 13.15 -21.67
C ALA A 45 33.80 14.28 -21.16
N ARG A 46 33.37 15.20 -22.04
CA ARG A 46 32.43 16.28 -21.70
C ARG A 46 31.06 15.75 -21.29
N LEU A 47 30.56 14.71 -21.97
CA LEU A 47 29.30 14.07 -21.61
C LEU A 47 29.37 13.47 -20.20
N SER A 48 30.44 12.73 -19.89
CA SER A 48 30.66 12.17 -18.55
C SER A 48 30.79 13.26 -17.47
N GLN A 49 31.44 14.38 -17.79
CA GLN A 49 31.54 15.53 -16.89
C GLN A 49 30.20 16.23 -16.67
N MET A 50 29.38 16.37 -17.72
CA MET A 50 28.01 16.89 -17.62
C MET A 50 27.13 15.97 -16.77
N GLU A 51 27.18 14.65 -16.98
CA GLU A 51 26.45 13.67 -16.16
C GLU A 51 26.81 13.81 -14.67
N THR A 52 28.10 13.94 -14.36
CA THR A 52 28.60 14.14 -12.99
C THR A 52 28.14 15.49 -12.41
N THR A 53 28.19 16.56 -13.21
CA THR A 53 27.77 17.90 -12.77
C THR A 53 26.28 17.94 -12.48
N VAL A 54 25.45 17.31 -13.32
CA VAL A 54 24.00 17.21 -13.14
C VAL A 54 23.66 16.42 -11.88
N MET A 55 24.30 15.26 -11.65
CA MET A 55 24.11 14.50 -10.41
C MET A 55 24.48 15.34 -9.18
N THR A 56 25.62 16.04 -9.21
CA THR A 56 26.09 16.85 -8.08
C THR A 56 25.13 18.01 -7.79
N THR A 57 24.62 18.68 -8.82
CA THR A 57 23.64 19.77 -8.66
C THR A 57 22.28 19.28 -8.15
N GLN A 58 21.79 18.12 -8.59
CA GLN A 58 20.60 17.49 -8.02
C GLN A 58 20.80 17.10 -6.53
N THR A 59 22.00 16.65 -6.18
CA THR A 59 22.35 16.31 -4.78
C THR A 59 22.37 17.56 -3.90
N LEU A 60 22.93 18.67 -4.39
CA LEU A 60 22.94 19.95 -3.67
C LEU A 60 21.53 20.54 -3.55
N ALA A 61 20.70 20.44 -4.59
CA ALA A 61 19.31 20.90 -4.56
C ALA A 61 18.49 20.09 -3.53
N SER A 62 18.68 18.78 -3.44
CA SER A 62 17.99 17.95 -2.43
C SER A 62 18.47 18.21 -1.00
N LEU A 63 19.72 18.63 -0.79
CA LEU A 63 20.24 19.03 0.53
C LEU A 63 19.60 20.33 1.08
N ASP A 64 19.11 21.21 0.20
CA ASP A 64 18.40 22.44 0.60
C ASP A 64 16.92 22.16 0.96
N HIS A 65 16.39 21.00 0.58
CA HIS A 65 15.02 20.59 0.87
C HIS A 65 14.99 19.58 2.02
N ALA A 66 14.11 19.83 3.01
CA ALA A 66 13.92 18.89 4.12
C ALA A 66 13.46 17.51 3.61
N LEU A 67 13.94 16.45 4.25
CA LEU A 67 13.56 15.08 3.91
C LEU A 67 12.05 14.85 4.14
N GLY A 68 11.40 14.20 3.18
CA GLY A 68 9.94 13.99 3.17
C GLY A 68 9.16 15.08 2.41
N THR A 69 9.84 15.93 1.65
CA THR A 69 9.23 16.90 0.72
C THR A 69 9.19 16.33 -0.70
N GLU A 70 8.40 16.93 -1.59
CA GLU A 70 8.26 16.46 -2.98
C GLU A 70 9.61 16.44 -3.74
N LEU A 71 10.49 17.39 -3.44
CA LEU A 71 11.83 17.51 -4.06
C LEU A 71 12.91 16.68 -3.33
N ASN A 72 12.62 16.18 -2.13
CA ASN A 72 13.48 15.29 -1.37
C ASN A 72 12.64 14.21 -0.64
N PRO A 73 12.01 13.29 -1.38
CA PRO A 73 11.10 12.30 -0.81
C PRO A 73 11.87 11.23 -0.04
N ALA A 74 11.28 10.72 1.04
CA ALA A 74 11.91 9.72 1.89
C ALA A 74 11.48 8.29 1.54
N LEU A 75 12.22 7.28 1.99
CA LEU A 75 11.79 5.87 1.81
C LEU A 75 10.66 5.46 2.76
N SER A 76 10.54 6.11 3.91
CA SER A 76 9.49 5.85 4.91
C SER A 76 9.36 7.01 5.88
N CYS A 77 8.23 7.07 6.60
CA CYS A 77 8.06 8.02 7.70
C CYS A 77 9.08 7.80 8.83
N LEU A 78 9.51 6.56 9.05
CA LEU A 78 10.53 6.23 10.04
C LEU A 78 11.87 6.91 9.71
N LEU A 79 12.28 6.90 8.44
CA LEU A 79 13.51 7.58 8.01
C LEU A 79 13.43 9.09 8.26
N ILE A 80 12.27 9.70 7.98
CA ILE A 80 12.02 11.12 8.27
C ILE A 80 12.14 11.36 9.79
N LYS A 81 11.50 10.53 10.61
CA LYS A 81 11.52 10.69 12.07
C LYS A 81 12.92 10.54 12.68
N GLN A 82 13.73 9.64 12.14
CA GLN A 82 15.12 9.45 12.57
C GLN A 82 16.00 10.66 12.22
N ASN A 83 15.82 11.25 11.03
CA ASN A 83 16.58 12.43 10.60
C ASN A 83 16.08 13.73 11.24
N ASN A 84 14.79 13.83 11.51
CA ASN A 84 14.18 14.95 12.21
C ASN A 84 13.25 14.46 13.34
N PRO A 85 13.78 14.26 14.55
CA PRO A 85 12.98 13.82 15.71
C PRO A 85 11.83 14.77 16.07
N SER A 86 11.90 16.03 15.64
CA SER A 86 10.84 17.04 15.87
C SER A 86 9.72 17.03 14.82
N SER A 87 9.82 16.18 13.80
CA SER A 87 8.79 16.03 12.78
C SER A 87 7.43 15.71 13.40
N GLN A 88 6.39 16.34 12.86
CA GLN A 88 5.02 16.29 13.35
C GLN A 88 4.17 15.35 12.48
N ASP A 89 3.06 14.89 13.02
CA ASP A 89 2.07 14.12 12.26
C ASP A 89 1.59 14.92 11.04
N GLY A 90 1.36 14.25 9.90
CA GLY A 90 0.83 14.92 8.71
C GLY A 90 1.28 14.29 7.41
N ALA A 91 1.07 15.03 6.32
CA ALA A 91 1.39 14.58 4.97
C ALA A 91 2.88 14.74 4.65
N TYR A 92 3.50 13.70 4.11
CA TYR A 92 4.87 13.70 3.62
C TYR A 92 4.94 13.02 2.25
N PHE A 93 5.96 13.35 1.48
CA PHE A 93 6.27 12.69 0.22
C PHE A 93 7.29 11.58 0.44
N LEU A 94 6.95 10.39 -0.04
CA LEU A 94 7.79 9.22 -0.02
C LEU A 94 8.09 8.73 -1.45
N ILE A 95 9.12 7.91 -1.59
CA ILE A 95 9.50 7.30 -2.85
C ILE A 95 9.56 5.77 -2.72
N GLY A 96 8.86 5.08 -3.61
CA GLY A 96 8.86 3.62 -3.71
C GLY A 96 10.16 3.09 -4.30
N LYS A 97 10.38 1.77 -4.19
CA LYS A 97 11.55 1.10 -4.78
C LYS A 97 11.60 1.20 -6.32
N ASP A 98 10.45 1.39 -6.95
CA ASP A 98 10.28 1.62 -8.39
C ASP A 98 10.55 3.08 -8.81
N GLY A 99 10.83 3.97 -7.84
CA GLY A 99 11.05 5.39 -8.08
C GLY A 99 9.76 6.22 -8.09
N THR A 100 8.59 5.62 -7.86
CA THR A 100 7.32 6.37 -7.80
C THR A 100 7.28 7.22 -6.55
N ILE A 101 7.15 8.54 -6.74
CA ILE A 101 6.91 9.50 -5.66
C ILE A 101 5.42 9.53 -5.34
N TYR A 102 5.07 9.44 -4.06
CA TYR A 102 3.69 9.48 -3.59
C TYR A 102 3.59 10.22 -2.26
N GLN A 103 2.46 10.88 -2.03
CA GLN A 103 2.15 11.51 -0.76
C GLN A 103 1.37 10.54 0.13
N THR A 104 1.75 10.47 1.41
CA THR A 104 1.01 9.70 2.43
C THR A 104 1.02 10.39 3.79
N TYR A 105 0.19 9.89 4.71
CA TYR A 105 0.13 10.36 6.09
C TYR A 105 1.18 9.64 6.93
N CYS A 106 1.96 10.40 7.70
CA CYS A 106 2.87 9.90 8.71
C CYS A 106 2.34 10.21 10.11
N ASP A 107 2.23 9.19 10.96
CA ASP A 107 2.13 9.39 12.41
C ASP A 107 3.54 9.41 13.02
N MET A 108 3.97 10.61 13.42
CA MET A 108 5.26 10.94 13.98
C MET A 108 5.23 10.99 15.52
N THR A 109 4.15 10.54 16.16
CA THR A 109 3.98 10.64 17.61
C THR A 109 3.85 9.27 18.28
N THR A 110 3.04 8.36 17.73
CA THR A 110 2.72 7.09 18.42
C THR A 110 3.96 6.22 18.63
N ALA A 111 4.24 5.87 19.89
CA ALA A 111 5.40 5.07 20.29
C ALA A 111 6.75 5.58 19.72
N GLY A 112 6.93 6.90 19.66
CA GLY A 112 8.13 7.54 19.08
C GLY A 112 7.99 7.96 17.61
N GLY A 113 6.86 7.64 16.98
CA GLY A 113 6.55 8.04 15.60
C GLY A 113 7.15 7.13 14.53
N GLY A 114 7.13 7.62 13.29
CA GLY A 114 7.68 6.93 12.13
C GLY A 114 6.71 5.97 11.44
N TRP A 115 5.42 6.03 11.76
CA TRP A 115 4.41 5.16 11.17
C TRP A 115 3.93 5.71 9.84
N THR A 116 3.95 4.88 8.79
CA THR A 116 3.58 5.24 7.42
C THR A 116 2.22 4.66 7.07
N LEU A 117 1.22 5.49 6.75
CA LEU A 117 -0.05 5.00 6.20
C LEU A 117 0.22 4.34 4.84
N VAL A 118 -0.19 3.09 4.67
CA VAL A 118 0.07 2.33 3.43
C VAL A 118 -1.20 1.87 2.72
N SER A 119 -2.28 1.67 3.47
CA SER A 119 -3.58 1.35 2.90
C SER A 119 -4.73 1.71 3.85
N SER A 120 -5.94 1.71 3.31
CA SER A 120 -7.19 1.71 4.07
C SER A 120 -8.22 0.81 3.37
N VAL A 121 -9.04 0.13 4.16
CA VAL A 121 -10.16 -0.68 3.70
C VAL A 121 -11.44 0.05 4.04
N HIS A 122 -12.13 0.54 3.02
CA HIS A 122 -13.34 1.31 3.09
C HIS A 122 -14.50 0.50 2.52
N GLU A 123 -15.69 0.64 3.10
CA GLU A 123 -16.91 0.06 2.57
C GLU A 123 -17.77 1.18 1.99
N ASP A 124 -18.00 1.16 0.68
CA ASP A 124 -18.76 2.19 -0.03
C ASP A 124 -20.26 1.89 -0.12
N ASP A 125 -20.63 0.61 -0.24
CA ASP A 125 -22.01 0.17 -0.27
C ASP A 125 -22.13 -1.26 0.28
N LEU A 126 -22.44 -1.38 1.58
CA LEU A 126 -22.57 -2.68 2.24
C LEU A 126 -23.69 -3.57 1.65
N TYR A 127 -24.60 -3.03 0.83
CA TYR A 127 -25.59 -3.79 0.07
C TYR A 127 -25.14 -4.15 -1.35
N GLY A 128 -24.17 -3.42 -1.89
CA GLY A 128 -23.36 -3.80 -3.03
C GLY A 128 -22.56 -5.05 -2.66
N LYS A 129 -22.70 -6.12 -3.44
CA LYS A 129 -22.03 -7.39 -3.14
C LYS A 129 -20.98 -7.72 -4.18
N CYS A 130 -19.72 -7.44 -3.84
CA CYS A 130 -18.57 -7.60 -4.72
C CYS A 130 -18.73 -6.80 -6.03
N THR A 131 -18.97 -5.51 -5.85
CA THR A 131 -19.19 -4.50 -6.89
C THR A 131 -17.97 -3.57 -7.03
N ALA A 132 -18.09 -2.45 -7.74
CA ALA A 132 -16.93 -1.67 -8.20
C ALA A 132 -16.05 -1.08 -7.07
N GLY A 133 -16.60 -0.87 -5.87
CA GLY A 133 -15.87 -0.40 -4.69
C GLY A 133 -15.19 -1.51 -3.89
N ASP A 134 -15.58 -2.77 -4.06
CA ASP A 134 -15.12 -3.92 -3.25
C ASP A 134 -13.73 -4.44 -3.65
N ARG A 135 -12.72 -3.57 -3.57
CA ARG A 135 -11.38 -3.83 -4.08
C ARG A 135 -10.58 -4.77 -3.17
N TRP A 136 -10.88 -4.81 -1.88
CA TRP A 136 -10.22 -5.72 -0.94
C TRP A 136 -10.82 -7.12 -0.91
N THR A 137 -11.86 -7.36 -1.70
CA THR A 137 -12.44 -8.67 -2.00
C THR A 137 -12.45 -8.94 -3.51
N SER A 138 -13.52 -8.56 -4.21
CA SER A 138 -13.72 -8.81 -5.65
C SER A 138 -14.62 -7.75 -6.24
N THR A 139 -14.19 -7.13 -7.34
CA THR A 139 -15.03 -6.19 -8.12
C THR A 139 -15.82 -6.88 -9.23
N ARG A 140 -15.79 -8.23 -9.24
CA ARG A 140 -16.34 -9.07 -10.32
C ARG A 140 -17.46 -9.99 -9.84
N GLY A 141 -18.13 -9.60 -8.77
CA GLY A 141 -19.14 -10.39 -8.08
C GLY A 141 -18.55 -11.58 -7.32
N ASN A 142 -19.47 -12.37 -6.75
CA ASN A 142 -19.17 -13.62 -6.07
C ASN A 142 -18.97 -14.77 -7.09
N ASN A 143 -17.73 -15.14 -7.38
CA ASN A 143 -17.41 -16.03 -8.50
C ASN A 143 -16.38 -17.11 -8.14
N ILE A 144 -16.83 -18.38 -8.15
CA ILE A 144 -15.97 -19.53 -7.83
C ILE A 144 -14.79 -19.71 -8.77
N ASN A 145 -14.89 -19.26 -10.03
CA ASN A 145 -13.80 -19.31 -10.99
C ASN A 145 -12.78 -18.18 -10.76
N TYR A 146 -13.04 -17.28 -9.82
CA TYR A 146 -12.16 -16.21 -9.42
C TYR A 146 -11.92 -16.24 -7.90
N PRO A 147 -11.40 -17.37 -7.37
CA PRO A 147 -11.43 -17.64 -5.93
C PRO A 147 -10.53 -16.69 -5.12
N GLY A 148 -9.51 -16.10 -5.74
CA GLY A 148 -8.62 -15.11 -5.12
C GLY A 148 -9.15 -13.68 -5.13
N GLY A 149 -10.29 -13.42 -5.79
CA GLY A 149 -10.82 -12.07 -5.93
C GLY A 149 -9.85 -11.15 -6.66
N ASP A 150 -9.94 -9.84 -6.42
CA ASP A 150 -9.08 -8.85 -7.08
C ASP A 150 -7.60 -9.00 -6.69
N GLY A 151 -7.30 -9.72 -5.60
CA GLY A 151 -5.94 -10.05 -5.18
C GLY A 151 -5.14 -8.84 -4.70
N ASN A 152 -5.80 -7.73 -4.36
CA ASN A 152 -5.15 -6.47 -3.97
C ASN A 152 -4.29 -6.58 -2.71
N TRP A 153 -4.52 -7.57 -1.86
CA TRP A 153 -3.65 -7.88 -0.73
C TRP A 153 -2.25 -8.37 -1.13
N ALA A 154 -2.10 -9.00 -2.30
CA ALA A 154 -0.89 -9.70 -2.73
C ALA A 154 -0.42 -9.29 -4.15
N ASN A 155 -0.89 -8.14 -4.65
CA ASN A 155 -0.46 -7.55 -5.92
C ASN A 155 0.17 -6.15 -5.70
N VAL A 156 0.67 -5.54 -6.77
CA VAL A 156 1.30 -4.21 -6.73
C VAL A 156 0.38 -3.08 -7.24
N HIS A 157 -0.91 -3.35 -7.43
CA HIS A 157 -1.86 -2.30 -7.79
C HIS A 157 -2.01 -1.30 -6.65
N THR A 158 -2.15 -0.03 -7.01
CA THR A 158 -2.37 1.10 -6.09
C THR A 158 -3.62 1.85 -6.51
N PHE A 159 -4.31 2.44 -5.54
CA PHE A 159 -5.56 3.17 -5.77
C PHE A 159 -5.80 4.17 -4.63
N GLY A 160 -6.70 5.12 -4.90
CA GLY A 160 -7.03 6.20 -3.97
C GLY A 160 -5.89 7.18 -3.74
N SER A 161 -6.09 8.06 -2.76
CA SER A 161 -5.11 9.05 -2.33
C SER A 161 -5.16 9.20 -0.80
N MET A 162 -4.11 9.77 -0.22
CA MET A 162 -4.11 10.09 1.22
C MET A 162 -5.28 11.00 1.60
N GLY A 163 -5.70 11.90 0.70
CA GLY A 163 -6.80 12.83 0.94
C GLY A 163 -8.19 12.16 1.02
N SER A 164 -8.33 10.98 0.43
CA SER A 164 -9.60 10.26 0.28
C SER A 164 -9.63 8.93 1.06
N ALA A 165 -8.66 8.69 1.95
CA ALA A 165 -8.47 7.39 2.59
C ALA A 165 -9.59 7.00 3.58
N THR A 166 -10.55 7.87 3.85
CA THR A 166 -11.77 7.64 4.65
C THR A 166 -13.06 7.75 3.83
N THR A 167 -12.95 7.94 2.52
CA THR A 167 -14.09 8.13 1.60
C THR A 167 -14.07 7.12 0.44
N ASP A 168 -12.95 6.46 0.22
CA ASP A 168 -12.74 5.38 -0.73
C ASP A 168 -11.52 4.57 -0.24
N ASP A 169 -11.30 3.41 -0.85
CA ASP A 169 -10.10 2.62 -0.56
C ASP A 169 -8.82 3.37 -0.88
N TYR A 170 -7.80 3.09 -0.08
CA TYR A 170 -6.45 3.62 -0.31
C TYR A 170 -5.44 2.48 -0.32
N LYS A 171 -4.51 2.49 -1.27
CA LYS A 171 -3.32 1.65 -1.27
C LYS A 171 -2.22 2.35 -2.05
N ASN A 172 -1.08 2.58 -1.41
CA ASN A 172 0.08 3.24 -2.02
C ASN A 172 1.26 2.28 -2.23
N PRO A 173 2.31 2.69 -2.98
CA PRO A 173 3.49 1.85 -3.20
C PRO A 173 4.20 1.39 -1.92
N GLY A 174 4.04 2.11 -0.81
CA GLY A 174 4.59 1.74 0.49
C GLY A 174 4.08 0.39 1.00
N TYR A 175 2.86 -0.01 0.63
CA TYR A 175 2.24 -1.28 1.04
C TYR A 175 3.09 -2.51 0.69
N PHE A 176 3.74 -2.50 -0.47
CA PHE A 176 4.54 -3.62 -0.98
C PHE A 176 6.05 -3.32 -1.06
N SER A 177 6.47 -2.07 -0.85
CA SER A 177 7.88 -1.67 -0.98
C SER A 177 8.60 -1.44 0.34
N ILE A 178 7.90 -0.98 1.39
CA ILE A 178 8.49 -0.72 2.70
C ILE A 178 8.81 -2.04 3.40
N SER A 179 10.00 -2.12 3.98
CA SER A 179 10.38 -3.19 4.91
C SER A 179 10.10 -2.70 6.33
N ALA A 180 9.03 -3.21 6.92
CA ALA A 180 8.53 -2.87 8.24
C ALA A 180 8.70 -4.02 9.22
N SER A 181 8.58 -3.72 10.50
CA SER A 181 8.57 -4.71 11.58
C SER A 181 7.17 -4.90 12.16
N ASN A 182 6.34 -3.86 12.17
CA ASN A 182 5.03 -3.88 12.81
C ASN A 182 3.95 -3.21 11.97
N VAL A 183 2.70 -3.54 12.30
CA VAL A 183 1.51 -2.89 11.75
C VAL A 183 0.76 -2.14 12.86
N MET A 184 0.22 -0.97 12.52
CA MET A 184 -0.73 -0.22 13.35
C MET A 184 -2.04 -0.06 12.58
N LEU A 185 -3.16 -0.20 13.28
CA LEU A 185 -4.49 -0.08 12.71
C LEU A 185 -5.27 1.00 13.46
N TRP A 186 -5.89 1.89 12.70
CA TRP A 186 -6.86 2.86 13.22
C TRP A 186 -8.24 2.57 12.64
N HIS A 187 -9.25 2.64 13.50
CA HIS A 187 -10.65 2.66 13.08
C HIS A 187 -11.11 4.10 13.10
N VAL A 188 -11.42 4.64 11.93
CA VAL A 188 -11.72 6.07 11.73
C VAL A 188 -13.08 6.18 11.07
N PRO A 189 -14.02 7.01 11.56
CA PRO A 189 -15.29 7.21 10.87
C PRO A 189 -15.08 7.64 9.41
N ASN A 190 -16.01 7.26 8.54
CA ASN A 190 -16.00 7.66 7.14
C ASN A 190 -16.10 9.18 7.01
N ASN A 191 -15.62 9.73 5.88
CA ASN A 191 -15.68 11.16 5.55
C ASN A 191 -14.90 12.11 6.49
N VAL A 192 -14.01 11.58 7.33
CA VAL A 192 -13.10 12.40 8.15
C VAL A 192 -12.00 12.99 7.26
N PRO A 193 -11.62 14.28 7.38
CA PRO A 193 -10.51 14.85 6.61
C PRO A 193 -9.14 14.42 7.18
N PRO A 194 -8.05 14.41 6.38
CA PRO A 194 -6.74 13.90 6.81
C PRO A 194 -6.13 14.53 8.06
N LYS A 195 -6.40 15.82 8.29
CA LYS A 195 -5.92 16.53 9.48
C LYS A 195 -6.51 15.96 10.78
N GLU A 196 -7.66 15.28 10.68
CA GLU A 196 -8.43 14.79 11.82
C GLU A 196 -8.43 13.26 11.94
N TYR A 197 -7.79 12.52 11.02
CA TYR A 197 -7.72 11.05 11.04
C TYR A 197 -7.39 10.50 12.44
N LYS A 198 -6.33 11.04 13.06
CA LYS A 198 -5.87 10.58 14.37
C LYS A 198 -6.82 10.93 15.51
N THR A 199 -7.41 12.12 15.48
CA THR A 199 -8.29 12.63 16.54
C THR A 199 -9.69 12.03 16.46
N ALA A 200 -10.16 11.71 15.26
CA ALA A 200 -11.45 11.08 15.03
C ALA A 200 -11.41 9.54 15.22
N ALA A 201 -10.23 8.93 15.14
CA ALA A 201 -10.08 7.50 15.40
C ALA A 201 -10.61 7.14 16.78
N TYR A 202 -11.57 6.22 16.87
CA TYR A 202 -12.13 5.76 18.15
C TYR A 202 -11.40 4.53 18.70
N LEU A 203 -10.60 3.86 17.85
CA LEU A 203 -9.78 2.72 18.23
C LEU A 203 -8.42 2.81 17.51
N ARG A 204 -7.32 2.76 18.26
CA ARG A 204 -5.96 2.78 17.71
C ARG A 204 -5.08 1.78 18.44
N TYR A 205 -4.47 0.87 17.70
CA TYR A 205 -3.62 -0.17 18.27
C TYR A 205 -2.57 -0.63 17.26
N ARG A 206 -1.55 -1.31 17.77
CA ARG A 206 -0.40 -1.75 16.96
C ARG A 206 0.19 -3.03 17.50
N THR A 207 0.85 -3.77 16.62
CA THR A 207 1.74 -4.85 17.04
C THR A 207 3.04 -4.26 17.60
N ALA A 208 3.75 -5.04 18.41
CA ALA A 208 5.02 -4.60 19.01
C ALA A 208 6.13 -5.65 18.97
N THR A 209 5.87 -6.82 18.36
CA THR A 209 6.77 -7.98 18.40
C THR A 209 7.73 -8.05 17.22
N GLY A 210 7.56 -7.21 16.19
CA GLY A 210 8.39 -7.29 14.98
C GLY A 210 7.99 -8.39 14.00
N PHE A 211 6.77 -8.95 14.14
CA PHE A 211 6.32 -10.15 13.41
C PHE A 211 6.45 -10.06 11.88
N LEU A 212 6.39 -8.86 11.28
CA LEU A 212 6.53 -8.73 9.82
C LEU A 212 7.91 -9.19 9.34
N GLY A 213 8.94 -9.14 10.18
CA GLY A 213 10.27 -9.65 9.85
C GLY A 213 10.26 -11.14 9.47
N ASP A 214 9.39 -11.94 10.09
CA ASP A 214 9.25 -13.37 9.81
C ASP A 214 8.48 -13.65 8.51
N PHE A 215 7.79 -12.63 7.97
CA PHE A 215 6.89 -12.74 6.81
C PHE A 215 7.25 -11.78 5.66
N GLY A 216 8.54 -11.46 5.50
CA GLY A 216 9.06 -10.68 4.38
C GLY A 216 8.95 -9.15 4.52
N GLY A 217 8.55 -8.67 5.69
CA GLY A 217 8.62 -7.25 6.07
C GLY A 217 7.38 -6.41 5.76
N ASN A 218 6.34 -6.96 5.14
CA ASN A 218 5.08 -6.24 4.88
C ASN A 218 3.92 -7.21 4.61
N LEU A 219 2.69 -6.69 4.59
CA LEU A 219 1.49 -7.48 4.34
C LEU A 219 1.43 -8.05 2.92
N TYR A 220 2.04 -7.37 1.93
CA TYR A 220 2.16 -7.91 0.58
C TYR A 220 2.88 -9.27 0.59
N SER A 221 4.06 -9.34 1.20
CA SER A 221 4.81 -10.60 1.32
C SER A 221 4.11 -11.60 2.24
N LEU A 222 3.50 -11.13 3.35
CA LEU A 222 2.71 -11.99 4.22
C LEU A 222 1.62 -12.75 3.44
N PHE A 223 0.81 -12.04 2.64
CA PHE A 223 -0.27 -12.67 1.89
C PHE A 223 0.22 -13.38 0.63
N LYS A 224 1.23 -12.86 -0.06
CA LYS A 224 1.72 -13.46 -1.30
C LYS A 224 2.50 -14.75 -1.06
N ASP A 225 3.41 -14.74 -0.10
CA ASP A 225 4.44 -15.76 0.04
C ASP A 225 4.13 -16.75 1.18
N HIS A 226 3.31 -16.36 2.17
CA HIS A 226 3.06 -17.18 3.36
C HIS A 226 1.58 -17.57 3.55
N PHE A 227 0.64 -16.66 3.33
CA PHE A 227 -0.79 -16.87 3.59
C PHE A 227 -1.67 -16.39 2.43
N PRO A 228 -1.64 -17.09 1.28
CA PRO A 228 -2.47 -16.73 0.13
C PRO A 228 -3.95 -16.71 0.47
N ILE A 229 -4.64 -15.71 -0.07
CA ILE A 229 -6.08 -15.50 0.07
C ILE A 229 -6.75 -16.04 -1.20
N ALA A 230 -7.47 -17.15 -1.05
CA ALA A 230 -8.45 -17.60 -2.02
C ALA A 230 -9.42 -18.59 -1.37
N TYR A 231 -10.62 -18.69 -1.95
CA TYR A 231 -11.59 -19.72 -1.57
C TYR A 231 -11.00 -21.13 -1.70
N GLY A 232 -11.30 -21.99 -0.71
CA GLY A 232 -11.00 -23.41 -0.78
C GLY A 232 -9.54 -23.78 -0.47
N LEU A 233 -8.67 -22.83 -0.12
CA LEU A 233 -7.28 -23.12 0.25
C LEU A 233 -7.11 -23.77 1.64
N GLY A 234 -8.15 -23.75 2.47
CA GLY A 234 -8.07 -24.27 3.83
C GLY A 234 -9.42 -24.31 4.54
N THR A 235 -9.36 -24.45 5.86
CA THR A 235 -10.47 -24.58 6.78
C THR A 235 -10.25 -23.72 8.03
N TYR A 236 -11.35 -23.28 8.66
CA TYR A 236 -11.29 -22.40 9.83
C TYR A 236 -10.68 -23.05 11.09
N THR A 237 -10.55 -24.38 11.09
CA THR A 237 -10.06 -25.16 12.23
C THR A 237 -8.57 -25.48 12.17
N HIS A 238 -7.93 -25.41 11.00
CA HIS A 238 -6.55 -25.87 10.82
C HIS A 238 -5.64 -24.87 10.08
N ASP A 239 -6.22 -24.03 9.22
CA ASP A 239 -5.43 -23.31 8.21
C ASP A 239 -5.45 -21.79 8.41
N ASN A 240 -5.99 -21.29 9.51
CA ASN A 240 -5.96 -19.85 9.80
C ASN A 240 -4.51 -19.36 9.93
N GLY A 241 -4.26 -18.14 9.45
CA GLY A 241 -2.98 -17.48 9.63
C GLY A 241 -2.80 -16.91 11.04
N PRO A 242 -1.69 -16.19 11.26
CA PRO A 242 -1.23 -15.85 12.59
C PRO A 242 -2.12 -14.77 13.23
N ALA A 243 -2.42 -14.96 14.52
CA ALA A 243 -3.00 -13.93 15.38
C ALA A 243 -1.89 -13.25 16.19
N ILE A 244 -1.66 -11.97 15.93
CA ILE A 244 -0.56 -11.21 16.52
C ILE A 244 -1.09 -10.34 17.67
N PRO A 245 -0.53 -10.42 18.89
CA PRO A 245 -0.93 -9.56 20.00
C PRO A 245 -0.76 -8.08 19.67
N ILE A 246 -1.70 -7.25 20.13
CA ILE A 246 -1.67 -5.79 19.95
C ILE A 246 -1.50 -5.05 21.28
N VAL A 247 -1.00 -3.83 21.18
CA VAL A 247 -0.99 -2.81 22.23
C VAL A 247 -1.91 -1.69 21.80
N TYR A 248 -2.88 -1.32 22.65
CA TYR A 248 -3.76 -0.18 22.39
C TYR A 248 -3.05 1.13 22.72
N ASP A 249 -3.05 2.06 21.77
CA ASP A 249 -2.70 3.46 21.99
C ASP A 249 -3.97 4.31 22.25
N LEU A 250 -5.14 3.80 21.86
CA LEU A 250 -6.48 4.28 22.22
C LEU A 250 -7.49 3.12 22.22
N GLY A 251 -8.31 3.03 23.26
CA GLY A 251 -9.27 1.95 23.48
C GLY A 251 -8.69 0.79 24.29
N ASN A 252 -9.40 -0.33 24.35
CA ASN A 252 -9.00 -1.55 25.05
C ASN A 252 -9.85 -2.74 24.58
N ASN A 253 -9.63 -3.92 25.16
CA ASN A 253 -10.41 -5.13 24.84
C ASN A 253 -11.91 -4.97 25.10
N THR A 254 -12.33 -4.25 26.15
CA THR A 254 -13.76 -4.01 26.43
C THR A 254 -14.40 -3.17 25.33
N VAL A 255 -13.70 -2.12 24.86
CA VAL A 255 -14.17 -1.31 23.72
C VAL A 255 -14.24 -2.18 22.47
N MET A 256 -13.21 -2.97 22.18
CA MET A 256 -13.21 -3.86 21.02
C MET A 256 -14.38 -4.86 21.07
N GLU A 257 -14.61 -5.50 22.22
CA GLU A 257 -15.71 -6.44 22.41
C GLU A 257 -17.08 -5.77 22.20
N SER A 258 -17.26 -4.53 22.65
CA SER A 258 -18.50 -3.76 22.43
C SER A 258 -18.79 -3.41 20.97
N LEU A 259 -17.77 -3.50 20.11
CA LEU A 259 -17.88 -3.28 18.67
C LEU A 259 -18.19 -4.58 17.90
N LEU A 260 -18.08 -5.74 18.55
CA LEU A 260 -18.37 -7.04 17.94
C LEU A 260 -19.88 -7.29 17.89
N PRO A 261 -20.36 -8.07 16.92
CA PRO A 261 -21.74 -8.56 16.92
C PRO A 261 -22.05 -9.36 18.20
N PRO A 262 -23.22 -9.20 18.83
CA PRO A 262 -23.55 -9.87 20.08
C PRO A 262 -23.44 -11.40 20.06
N ASN A 263 -23.76 -12.04 18.93
CA ASN A 263 -23.65 -13.50 18.80
C ASN A 263 -22.19 -13.95 18.76
N VAL A 264 -21.30 -13.19 18.12
CA VAL A 264 -19.85 -13.49 18.13
C VAL A 264 -19.33 -13.51 19.57
N VAL A 265 -19.74 -12.53 20.39
CA VAL A 265 -19.38 -12.47 21.81
C VAL A 265 -20.01 -13.61 22.59
N THR A 266 -21.32 -13.84 22.40
CA THR A 266 -22.09 -14.87 23.12
C THR A 266 -21.54 -16.28 22.88
N TYR A 267 -21.11 -16.58 21.66
CA TYR A 267 -20.54 -17.88 21.28
C TYR A 267 -19.02 -17.95 21.48
N GLY A 268 -18.37 -16.86 21.90
CA GLY A 268 -16.93 -16.82 22.13
C GLY A 268 -16.10 -17.03 20.85
N GLU A 269 -16.59 -16.56 19.71
CA GLU A 269 -15.96 -16.78 18.41
C GLU A 269 -14.77 -15.86 18.13
N ALA A 270 -14.61 -14.79 18.92
CA ALA A 270 -13.52 -13.83 18.77
C ALA A 270 -12.95 -13.44 20.13
N VAL A 271 -11.63 -13.41 20.22
CA VAL A 271 -10.89 -12.99 21.41
C VAL A 271 -10.22 -11.64 21.14
N PRO A 272 -10.64 -10.55 21.80
CA PRO A 272 -10.01 -9.23 21.65
C PRO A 272 -8.53 -9.20 22.04
N GLY A 273 -7.79 -8.21 21.50
CA GLY A 273 -6.38 -7.97 21.84
C GLY A 273 -5.39 -8.54 20.83
N PHE A 274 -5.83 -8.80 19.61
CA PHE A 274 -4.98 -9.29 18.52
C PHE A 274 -5.29 -8.59 17.19
N VAL A 275 -4.46 -8.81 16.19
CA VAL A 275 -4.82 -8.66 14.78
C VAL A 275 -4.48 -9.97 14.10
N GLN A 276 -5.44 -10.58 13.42
CA GLN A 276 -5.23 -11.87 12.75
C GLN A 276 -5.30 -11.72 11.24
N PHE A 277 -4.48 -12.50 10.54
CA PHE A 277 -4.36 -12.48 9.09
C PHE A 277 -4.80 -13.83 8.51
N ARG A 278 -5.55 -13.79 7.40
CA ARG A 278 -6.04 -14.93 6.62
C ARG A 278 -6.85 -15.93 7.48
N VAL A 279 -8.15 -15.72 7.61
CA VAL A 279 -9.04 -16.60 8.38
C VAL A 279 -10.09 -17.21 7.46
N PHE A 280 -10.34 -18.51 7.60
CA PHE A 280 -11.38 -19.18 6.84
C PHE A 280 -12.71 -19.19 7.58
N THR A 281 -13.81 -19.26 6.83
CA THR A 281 -15.16 -19.53 7.35
C THR A 281 -15.44 -21.04 7.39
N ASN A 282 -16.57 -21.44 8.00
CA ASN A 282 -17.11 -22.81 7.94
C ASN A 282 -17.22 -23.38 6.51
N THR A 283 -17.47 -22.53 5.53
CA THR A 283 -17.66 -22.88 4.12
C THR A 283 -16.41 -22.68 3.28
N ARG A 284 -15.25 -22.45 3.92
CA ARG A 284 -13.92 -22.33 3.28
C ARG A 284 -13.74 -21.07 2.44
N SER A 285 -14.63 -20.09 2.59
CA SER A 285 -14.37 -18.72 2.14
C SER A 285 -13.28 -18.12 3.02
N CYS A 286 -12.51 -17.19 2.46
CA CYS A 286 -11.26 -16.74 3.03
C CYS A 286 -11.30 -15.24 3.23
N THR A 287 -11.20 -14.79 4.48
CA THR A 287 -11.11 -13.39 4.88
C THR A 287 -9.64 -12.94 4.87
N ALA A 288 -9.36 -11.64 4.75
CA ALA A 288 -7.99 -11.14 4.74
C ALA A 288 -7.47 -10.79 6.13
N VAL A 289 -8.20 -9.96 6.88
CA VAL A 289 -7.76 -9.44 8.18
C VAL A 289 -8.93 -9.46 9.18
N CYS A 290 -8.67 -9.88 10.42
CA CYS A 290 -9.58 -9.73 11.55
C CYS A 290 -9.03 -8.65 12.49
N PRO A 291 -9.53 -7.41 12.40
CA PRO A 291 -8.99 -6.28 13.14
C PRO A 291 -9.40 -6.36 14.62
N GLY A 292 -8.42 -6.31 15.52
CA GLY A 292 -8.68 -6.19 16.96
C GLY A 292 -8.97 -7.52 17.68
N VAL A 293 -9.08 -8.63 16.94
CA VAL A 293 -9.40 -9.96 17.49
C VAL A 293 -8.53 -11.08 16.93
N ASN A 294 -8.42 -12.16 17.70
CA ASN A 294 -8.12 -13.51 17.24
C ASN A 294 -9.47 -14.23 17.04
N TYR A 295 -9.83 -14.48 15.79
CA TYR A 295 -11.06 -15.17 15.42
C TYR A 295 -10.84 -16.69 15.46
N VAL A 296 -11.64 -17.37 16.27
CA VAL A 296 -11.54 -18.81 16.55
C VAL A 296 -12.82 -19.57 16.15
N GLY A 297 -13.89 -18.84 15.83
CA GLY A 297 -15.16 -19.41 15.41
C GLY A 297 -15.29 -19.68 13.91
N PRO A 298 -16.42 -20.27 13.49
CA PRO A 298 -16.73 -20.53 12.09
C PRO A 298 -17.15 -19.32 11.26
N ASN A 299 -17.64 -18.22 11.87
CA ASN A 299 -18.35 -17.14 11.17
C ASN A 299 -17.48 -15.87 11.00
N ALA A 300 -16.25 -16.04 10.51
CA ALA A 300 -15.26 -14.96 10.41
C ALA A 300 -15.75 -13.75 9.58
N GLU A 301 -16.68 -13.97 8.65
CA GLU A 301 -17.28 -12.93 7.81
C GLU A 301 -18.10 -11.87 8.56
N GLN A 302 -18.39 -12.09 9.84
CA GLN A 302 -19.12 -11.14 10.69
C GLN A 302 -18.19 -10.07 11.29
N VAL A 303 -16.88 -10.34 11.36
CA VAL A 303 -15.90 -9.46 12.05
C VAL A 303 -14.72 -9.10 11.16
N CYS A 304 -14.18 -10.06 10.42
CA CYS A 304 -13.05 -9.84 9.56
C CYS A 304 -13.45 -9.01 8.32
N ILE A 305 -12.45 -8.56 7.57
CA ILE A 305 -12.61 -7.69 6.40
C ILE A 305 -11.70 -8.16 5.26
N GLY A 306 -12.05 -7.77 4.04
CA GLY A 306 -11.38 -8.21 2.83
C GLY A 306 -11.42 -9.74 2.66
N GLY A 307 -10.92 -10.24 1.54
CA GLY A 307 -10.92 -11.68 1.31
C GLY A 307 -10.78 -12.10 -0.13
N GLY A 308 -11.13 -13.36 -0.38
CA GLY A 308 -11.16 -13.95 -1.71
C GLY A 308 -12.41 -13.55 -2.50
N GLY A 309 -12.52 -14.08 -3.71
CA GLY A 309 -13.60 -13.75 -4.64
C GLY A 309 -14.77 -14.72 -4.63
N TYR A 310 -14.80 -15.70 -3.71
CA TYR A 310 -15.92 -16.62 -3.59
C TYR A 310 -16.39 -16.90 -2.16
N TRP A 311 -17.69 -16.71 -1.96
CA TRP A 311 -18.45 -16.76 -0.71
C TRP A 311 -19.57 -17.78 -0.83
N ALA A 312 -19.36 -18.94 -0.20
CA ALA A 312 -20.12 -20.15 -0.51
C ALA A 312 -21.50 -20.22 0.15
N GLU A 313 -21.77 -19.48 1.24
CA GLU A 313 -23.12 -19.42 1.80
C GLU A 313 -24.03 -18.44 1.04
N GLY A 314 -23.47 -17.54 0.24
CA GLY A 314 -24.24 -16.69 -0.65
C GLY A 314 -23.57 -15.37 -1.00
N LEU A 315 -24.17 -14.68 -1.97
CA LEU A 315 -23.72 -13.36 -2.43
C LEU A 315 -23.72 -12.31 -1.31
N SER A 316 -24.59 -12.43 -0.30
CA SER A 316 -24.70 -11.47 0.81
C SER A 316 -23.43 -11.30 1.66
N GLN A 317 -22.51 -12.26 1.60
CA GLN A 317 -21.22 -12.23 2.30
C GLN A 317 -20.10 -11.54 1.51
N CYS A 318 -20.30 -11.30 0.22
CA CYS A 318 -19.25 -10.80 -0.67
C CYS A 318 -19.18 -9.27 -0.58
N GLY A 319 -18.02 -8.71 -0.27
CA GLY A 319 -17.76 -7.28 -0.22
C GLY A 319 -16.68 -6.94 0.79
N ASP A 320 -16.15 -5.73 0.82
CA ASP A 320 -14.97 -5.44 1.65
C ASP A 320 -15.23 -5.58 3.14
N TYR A 321 -16.45 -5.27 3.60
CA TYR A 321 -16.92 -5.50 4.96
C TYR A 321 -17.76 -6.78 5.14
N LEU A 322 -17.73 -7.65 4.13
CA LEU A 322 -18.28 -9.00 4.18
C LEU A 322 -19.75 -9.04 4.61
N TRP A 323 -20.08 -9.78 5.67
CA TRP A 323 -21.44 -9.98 6.13
C TRP A 323 -21.80 -9.22 7.40
N LYS A 324 -21.12 -8.10 7.70
CA LYS A 324 -21.36 -7.27 8.89
C LYS A 324 -22.80 -6.75 9.07
N ALA A 325 -23.67 -6.87 8.06
CA ALA A 325 -25.09 -6.52 8.12
C ALA A 325 -26.05 -7.71 8.06
N TYR A 326 -25.64 -8.92 8.49
CA TYR A 326 -26.48 -10.12 8.49
C TYR A 326 -27.87 -9.90 9.12
N SER A 327 -27.91 -9.32 10.32
CA SER A 327 -29.13 -8.97 11.07
C SER A 327 -29.55 -7.51 10.86
N GLY A 328 -29.29 -6.97 9.67
CA GLY A 328 -29.57 -5.58 9.29
C GLY A 328 -28.38 -4.65 9.45
N TYR A 329 -28.37 -3.57 8.68
CA TYR A 329 -27.30 -2.58 8.65
C TYR A 329 -27.18 -1.81 9.97
N GLY A 330 -25.98 -1.80 10.55
CA GLY A 330 -25.64 -0.98 11.71
C GLY A 330 -26.45 -1.28 12.98
N THR A 331 -27.21 -2.38 13.01
CA THR A 331 -28.18 -2.66 14.08
C THR A 331 -27.50 -3.06 15.39
N GLY A 332 -26.28 -3.62 15.33
CA GLY A 332 -25.57 -4.12 16.52
C GLY A 332 -26.32 -5.24 17.26
N ILE A 333 -27.18 -5.99 16.57
CA ILE A 333 -27.93 -7.12 17.14
C ILE A 333 -27.52 -8.42 16.46
N ALA A 334 -27.63 -9.53 17.19
CA ALA A 334 -27.34 -10.88 16.71
C ALA A 334 -25.99 -10.96 15.96
N TRP A 335 -25.97 -11.12 14.64
CA TRP A 335 -24.75 -11.25 13.85
C TRP A 335 -24.29 -9.95 13.17
N SER A 336 -25.05 -8.86 13.30
CA SER A 336 -24.66 -7.57 12.73
C SER A 336 -23.73 -6.76 13.62
N ALA A 337 -22.79 -6.08 12.99
CA ALA A 337 -22.03 -5.01 13.61
C ALA A 337 -22.93 -3.78 13.84
N ASN A 338 -22.50 -2.91 14.76
CA ASN A 338 -23.16 -1.62 14.99
C ASN A 338 -22.80 -0.59 13.91
N GLN A 339 -23.55 0.50 13.85
CA GLN A 339 -23.39 1.53 12.83
C GLN A 339 -21.99 2.16 12.82
N LEU A 340 -21.38 2.36 14.00
CA LEU A 340 -20.03 2.93 14.09
C LEU A 340 -19.01 2.05 13.34
N VAL A 341 -19.09 0.73 13.47
CA VAL A 341 -18.19 -0.19 12.76
C VAL A 341 -18.46 -0.20 11.26
N THR A 342 -19.71 -0.20 10.83
CA THR A 342 -20.06 -0.24 9.40
C THR A 342 -19.77 1.07 8.68
N GLU A 343 -19.76 2.20 9.39
CA GLU A 343 -19.53 3.55 8.85
C GLU A 343 -18.14 4.10 9.22
N SER A 344 -17.16 3.21 9.32
CA SER A 344 -15.77 3.55 9.57
C SER A 344 -14.87 2.85 8.60
N VAL A 345 -13.72 3.43 8.33
CA VAL A 345 -12.61 2.84 7.58
C VAL A 345 -11.59 2.24 8.54
N ILE A 346 -10.90 1.20 8.09
CA ILE A 346 -9.74 0.65 8.80
C ILE A 346 -8.47 1.05 8.06
N MET A 347 -7.64 1.88 8.70
CA MET A 347 -6.39 2.41 8.15
C MET A 347 -5.20 1.58 8.64
N PHE A 348 -4.30 1.20 7.74
CA PHE A 348 -3.14 0.37 8.02
C PHE A 348 -1.84 1.17 7.89
N PHE A 349 -1.01 1.07 8.92
CA PHE A 349 0.28 1.76 8.98
C PHE A 349 1.42 0.78 9.21
N TYR A 350 2.60 1.10 8.65
CA TYR A 350 3.84 0.36 8.85
C TYR A 350 4.87 1.14 9.64
N ARG A 351 5.67 0.42 10.42
CA ARG A 351 6.92 0.94 10.99
C ARG A 351 8.01 -0.12 11.06
#